data_AF-A0A534LLV1-F1
#
_entry.id   AF-A0A534LLV1-F1
#
_cell.length_a   1.000
_cell.length_b   1.000
_cell.length_c   1.000
_cell.angle_alpha   90.00
_cell.angle_beta   90.00
_cell.angle_gamma   90.00
#
_symmetry.space_group_name_H-M   'P 1'
#
loop_
_entity.id
_entity.type
_entity.pdbx_description
1 polymer ?
#
loop_
_entity_poly.entity_id
_entity_poly.type
_entity_poly.pdbx_seq_one_letter_code
_entity_poly.pdbx_strand_id
1 'polypeptide(L)'
;MAEVTGSAASIGQKPFSLWVIAGGLVYAALALLAYVVPFLAAIGIGFIAILLLFIILFLVAAFFTLRGRRWAYVLGSVGGIVLTLLFSVNLVTSASNPADSGFWFVMSVLPALFLILVFSILSFINAKPGLMRKRYLATPQSTGGLLTVAVIGFVIGSLVAGAIGAGVILGNTTGVAAN
;
A
#
# COMPACT_ATOMS: atom_id res chain seq x y z
N MET A 1 -46.19 18.86 15.46
CA MET A 1 -45.29 19.75 14.68
C MET A 1 -44.05 19.98 15.53
N ALA A 2 -42.83 19.57 15.21
CA ALA A 2 -42.32 18.75 14.13
C ALA A 2 -41.26 17.82 14.74
N GLU A 3 -41.30 16.58 14.31
CA GLU A 3 -40.37 15.49 14.55
C GLU A 3 -38.99 15.92 14.03
N VAL A 4 -38.05 16.21 14.94
CA VAL A 4 -36.63 16.29 14.58
C VAL A 4 -36.21 14.85 14.34
N THR A 5 -36.36 14.43 13.07
CA THR A 5 -35.94 13.14 12.57
C THR A 5 -34.51 12.89 13.00
N GLY A 6 -34.36 11.83 13.79
CA GLY A 6 -33.13 11.45 14.43
C GLY A 6 -31.99 11.40 13.42
N SER A 7 -30.94 12.16 13.76
CA SER A 7 -29.54 11.76 13.64
C SER A 7 -29.27 10.86 12.44
N ALA A 8 -28.82 11.50 11.35
CA ALA A 8 -28.06 10.85 10.29
C ALA A 8 -27.16 9.78 10.93
N ALA A 9 -27.46 8.53 10.59
CA ALA A 9 -26.90 7.33 11.19
C ALA A 9 -25.44 7.54 11.58
N SER A 10 -25.14 7.36 12.86
CA SER A 10 -23.76 7.30 13.35
C SER A 10 -23.03 6.25 12.52
N ILE A 11 -22.25 6.70 11.55
CA ILE A 11 -21.22 5.88 10.92
C ILE A 11 -20.29 5.55 12.07
N GLY A 12 -20.52 4.39 12.71
CA GLY A 12 -19.76 3.96 13.87
C GLY A 12 -18.28 4.12 13.55
N GLN A 13 -17.60 4.97 14.34
CA GLN A 13 -16.20 5.34 14.07
C GLN A 13 -15.38 4.07 13.91
N LYS A 14 -14.97 3.78 12.67
CA LYS A 14 -14.12 2.63 12.39
C LYS A 14 -12.72 2.95 12.91
N PRO A 15 -12.06 1.99 13.57
CA PRO A 15 -10.72 2.21 14.11
C PRO A 15 -9.75 2.59 12.99
N PHE A 16 -8.87 3.56 13.29
CA PHE A 16 -7.86 4.09 12.38
C PHE A 16 -7.08 2.99 11.62
N SER A 17 -6.67 1.95 12.33
CA SER A 17 -5.98 0.78 11.77
C SER A 17 -6.67 0.15 10.56
N LEU A 18 -8.01 0.09 10.53
CA LEU A 18 -8.74 -0.47 9.39
C LEU A 18 -8.64 0.40 8.15
N TRP A 19 -8.62 1.72 8.34
CA TRP A 19 -8.41 2.67 7.25
C TRP A 19 -7.00 2.59 6.70
N VAL A 20 -5.99 2.43 7.57
CA VAL A 20 -4.60 2.26 7.15
C VAL A 20 -4.43 0.98 6.34
N ILE A 21 -4.95 -0.15 6.83
CA ILE A 21 -4.86 -1.44 6.12
C ILE A 21 -5.60 -1.36 4.79
N ALA A 22 -6.84 -0.89 4.78
CA ALA A 22 -7.64 -0.83 3.57
C ALA A 22 -7.04 0.14 2.53
N GLY A 23 -6.61 1.32 2.97
CA GLY A 23 -5.95 2.31 2.12
C GLY A 23 -4.65 1.79 1.54
N GLY A 24 -3.81 1.14 2.36
CA GLY A 24 -2.57 0.53 1.90
C GLY A 24 -2.82 -0.60 0.89
N LEU A 25 -3.80 -1.48 1.13
CA LEU A 25 -4.13 -2.58 0.22
C LEU A 25 -4.66 -2.06 -1.12
N VAL A 26 -5.52 -1.04 -1.10
CA VAL A 26 -6.00 -0.38 -2.33
C VAL A 26 -4.83 0.28 -3.08
N TYR A 27 -3.96 0.99 -2.35
CA TYR A 27 -2.77 1.59 -2.95
C TYR A 27 -1.88 0.54 -3.63
N ALA A 28 -1.57 -0.56 -2.93
CA ALA A 28 -0.76 -1.65 -3.47
C ALA A 28 -1.42 -2.31 -4.70
N ALA A 29 -2.75 -2.49 -4.69
CA ALA A 29 -3.49 -3.03 -5.82
C ALA A 29 -3.43 -2.10 -7.05
N LEU A 30 -3.60 -0.80 -6.85
CA LEU A 30 -3.50 0.20 -7.93
C LEU A 30 -2.07 0.35 -8.44
N ALA A 31 -1.08 0.34 -7.55
CA ALA A 31 0.32 0.36 -7.93
C ALA A 31 0.71 -0.88 -8.74
N LEU A 32 0.22 -2.07 -8.35
CA LEU A 32 0.41 -3.30 -9.12
C LEU A 32 -0.23 -3.20 -10.50
N LEU A 33 -1.45 -2.68 -10.58
CA LEU A 33 -2.13 -2.49 -11.86
C LEU A 33 -1.31 -1.56 -12.78
N ALA A 34 -0.88 -0.41 -12.26
CA ALA A 34 -0.05 0.54 -13.00
C ALA A 34 1.31 -0.05 -13.39
N TYR A 35 1.91 -0.88 -12.53
CA TYR A 35 3.16 -1.57 -12.81
C TYR A 35 3.02 -2.63 -13.90
N VAL A 36 1.90 -3.37 -13.96
CA VAL A 36 1.69 -4.45 -14.93
C VAL A 36 1.42 -3.94 -16.34
N VAL A 37 0.70 -2.82 -16.48
CA VAL A 37 0.23 -2.31 -17.78
C VAL A 37 1.35 -2.18 -18.84
N PRO A 38 2.52 -1.60 -18.55
CA PRO A 38 3.62 -1.50 -19.51
C PRO A 38 4.20 -2.84 -19.98
N PHE A 39 4.02 -3.90 -19.19
CA PHE A 39 4.66 -5.20 -19.44
C PHE A 39 3.68 -6.28 -19.94
N LEU A 40 2.43 -5.92 -20.24
CA LEU A 40 1.40 -6.87 -20.69
C LEU A 40 1.82 -7.68 -21.92
N ALA A 41 2.62 -7.09 -22.83
CA ALA A 41 3.13 -7.77 -24.02
C ALA A 41 4.47 -8.50 -23.79
N ALA A 42 5.18 -8.19 -22.70
CA ALA A 42 6.55 -8.64 -22.44
C ALA A 42 6.64 -9.79 -21.44
N ILE A 43 5.60 -10.03 -20.65
CA ILE A 43 5.60 -11.07 -19.61
C ILE A 43 4.61 -12.19 -19.94
N GLY A 44 4.97 -13.42 -19.56
CA GLY A 44 4.10 -14.59 -19.75
C GLY A 44 2.74 -14.44 -19.06
N ILE A 45 1.69 -14.89 -19.75
CA ILE A 45 0.28 -14.83 -19.30
C ILE A 45 0.10 -15.41 -17.89
N GLY A 46 0.83 -16.47 -17.55
CA GLY A 46 0.76 -17.09 -16.22
C GLY A 46 1.18 -16.14 -15.09
N PHE A 47 2.23 -15.35 -15.29
CA PHE A 47 2.67 -14.38 -14.27
C PHE A 47 1.73 -13.17 -14.20
N ILE A 48 1.20 -12.71 -15.34
CA ILE A 48 0.15 -11.68 -15.37
C ILE A 48 -1.07 -12.14 -14.57
N ALA A 49 -1.50 -13.39 -14.74
CA ALA A 49 -2.62 -13.96 -13.99
C ALA A 49 -2.36 -13.98 -12.46
N ILE A 50 -1.13 -14.28 -12.04
CA ILE A 50 -0.74 -14.20 -10.62
C ILE A 50 -0.85 -12.76 -10.11
N LEU A 51 -0.34 -11.77 -10.85
CA LEU A 51 -0.41 -10.37 -10.42
C LEU A 51 -1.86 -9.87 -10.36
N LEU A 52 -2.70 -10.24 -11.33
CA LEU A 52 -4.13 -9.95 -11.31
C LEU A 52 -4.85 -10.60 -10.13
N LEU A 53 -4.50 -11.85 -9.79
CA LEU A 53 -5.01 -12.52 -8.60
C LEU A 53 -4.69 -11.73 -7.33
N PHE A 54 -3.46 -11.23 -7.19
CA PHE A 54 -3.08 -10.40 -6.05
C PHE A 54 -3.85 -9.07 -6.01
N ILE A 55 -4.06 -8.42 -7.15
CA ILE A 55 -4.88 -7.20 -7.23
C ILE A 55 -6.29 -7.47 -6.70
N ILE A 56 -6.95 -8.52 -7.19
CA ILE A 56 -8.29 -8.89 -6.76
C ILE A 56 -8.31 -9.23 -5.26
N LEU A 57 -7.34 -10.02 -4.81
CA LEU A 57 -7.22 -10.43 -3.40
C LEU A 57 -7.04 -9.23 -2.48
N PHE A 58 -6.23 -8.24 -2.85
CA PHE A 58 -6.02 -7.02 -2.08
C PHE A 58 -7.28 -6.15 -2.03
N LEU A 59 -7.99 -5.98 -3.14
CA LEU A 59 -9.24 -5.23 -3.15
C LEU A 59 -10.33 -5.91 -2.29
N VAL A 60 -10.45 -7.24 -2.38
CA VAL A 60 -11.36 -8.03 -1.55
C VAL A 60 -10.96 -7.90 -0.07
N ALA A 61 -9.68 -8.06 0.26
CA ALA A 61 -9.18 -7.93 1.63
C ALA A 61 -9.41 -6.51 2.17
N ALA A 62 -9.21 -5.45 1.38
CA ALA A 62 -9.47 -4.07 1.78
C ALA A 62 -10.95 -3.86 2.12
N PHE A 63 -11.84 -4.33 1.26
CA PHE A 63 -13.29 -4.23 1.47
C PHE A 63 -13.75 -4.95 2.75
N PHE A 64 -13.27 -6.17 2.98
CA PHE A 64 -13.64 -6.94 4.16
C PHE A 64 -12.94 -6.48 5.44
N THR A 65 -11.76 -5.86 5.34
CA THR A 65 -11.08 -5.16 6.44
C THR A 65 -11.95 -4.02 6.96
N LEU A 66 -12.52 -3.21 6.07
CA LEU A 66 -13.45 -2.15 6.46
C LEU A 66 -14.75 -2.71 7.09
N ARG A 67 -15.11 -3.95 6.80
CA ARG A 67 -16.24 -4.66 7.45
C ARG A 67 -15.85 -5.32 8.78
N GLY A 68 -14.60 -5.16 9.25
CA GLY A 68 -14.12 -5.73 10.50
C GLY A 68 -13.95 -7.25 10.48
N ARG A 69 -13.88 -7.88 9.29
CA ARG A 69 -13.73 -9.33 9.18
C ARG A 69 -12.29 -9.75 9.50
N ARG A 70 -12.13 -10.62 10.49
CA ARG A 70 -10.80 -11.07 10.98
C ARG A 70 -9.95 -11.78 9.94
N TRP A 71 -10.58 -12.57 9.06
CA TRP A 71 -9.88 -13.27 7.98
C TRP A 71 -9.26 -12.32 6.95
N ALA A 72 -9.80 -11.10 6.80
CA ALA A 72 -9.26 -10.10 5.90
C ALA A 72 -7.89 -9.59 6.35
N TYR A 73 -7.65 -9.50 7.66
CA TYR A 73 -6.32 -9.14 8.21
C TYR A 73 -5.28 -10.22 7.91
N VAL A 74 -5.69 -11.50 7.95
CA VAL A 74 -4.82 -12.62 7.60
C VAL A 74 -4.47 -12.57 6.13
N LEU A 75 -5.45 -12.36 5.25
CA LEU A 75 -5.19 -12.21 3.81
C LEU A 75 -4.30 -11.02 3.48
N GLY A 76 -4.53 -9.86 4.12
CA GLY A 76 -3.67 -8.69 3.94
C GLY A 76 -2.23 -8.94 4.40
N SER A 77 -2.05 -9.67 5.52
CA SER A 77 -0.74 -10.03 6.03
C SER A 77 -0.02 -11.03 5.13
N VAL A 78 -0.66 -12.16 4.81
CA VAL A 78 -0.08 -13.21 3.96
C VAL A 78 0.23 -12.67 2.57
N GLY A 79 -0.73 -11.96 1.97
CA GLY A 79 -0.54 -11.37 0.66
C GLY A 79 0.54 -10.29 0.67
N GLY A 80 0.62 -9.48 1.74
CA GLY A 80 1.69 -8.52 1.94
C GLY A 80 3.07 -9.17 2.05
N ILE A 81 3.21 -10.27 2.80
CA ILE A 81 4.47 -11.03 2.93
C ILE A 81 4.90 -11.56 1.55
N VAL A 82 4.02 -12.26 0.85
CA VAL A 82 4.36 -12.88 -0.43
C VAL A 82 4.79 -11.82 -1.44
N LEU A 83 4.06 -10.70 -1.53
CA LEU A 83 4.41 -9.63 -2.46
C LEU A 83 5.70 -8.91 -2.04
N THR A 84 5.91 -8.70 -0.75
CA THR A 84 7.16 -8.11 -0.23
C THR A 84 8.35 -8.98 -0.62
N LEU A 85 8.27 -10.30 -0.41
CA LEU A 85 9.34 -11.22 -0.77
C LEU A 85 9.59 -11.21 -2.28
N LEU A 86 8.53 -11.23 -3.09
CA LEU A 86 8.62 -11.23 -4.55
C LEU A 86 9.36 -10.00 -5.08
N PHE A 87 9.09 -8.81 -4.51
CA PHE A 87 9.67 -7.56 -4.99
C PHE A 87 10.93 -7.11 -4.24
N SER A 88 11.21 -7.64 -3.05
CA SER A 88 12.41 -7.30 -2.26
C SER A 88 13.71 -7.69 -2.96
N VAL A 89 13.69 -8.69 -3.84
CA VAL A 89 14.86 -9.12 -4.63
C VAL A 89 15.34 -8.00 -5.55
N ASN A 90 14.44 -7.12 -5.99
CA ASN A 90 14.75 -5.99 -6.87
C ASN A 90 15.11 -4.71 -6.12
N LEU A 91 15.16 -4.74 -4.77
CA LEU A 91 15.37 -3.54 -3.96
C LEU A 91 16.72 -2.87 -4.24
N VAL A 92 17.81 -3.64 -4.22
CA VAL A 92 19.16 -3.08 -4.41
C VAL A 92 19.35 -2.56 -5.83
N THR A 93 18.89 -3.32 -6.82
CA THR A 93 19.00 -2.95 -8.24
C THR A 93 18.23 -1.67 -8.53
N SER A 94 16.96 -1.59 -8.12
CA SER A 94 16.17 -0.39 -8.34
C SER A 94 16.71 0.78 -7.50
N ALA A 95 17.13 0.59 -6.25
CA ALA A 95 17.70 1.66 -5.41
C ALA A 95 18.92 2.34 -6.04
N SER A 96 19.77 1.55 -6.71
CA SER A 96 20.98 2.05 -7.36
C SER A 96 20.71 2.84 -8.64
N ASN A 97 19.52 2.69 -9.24
CA ASN A 97 19.15 3.33 -10.49
C ASN A 97 17.74 3.94 -10.42
N PRO A 98 17.61 5.23 -10.04
CA PRO A 98 16.33 5.92 -9.99
C PRO A 98 15.61 6.04 -11.34
N ALA A 99 16.30 5.83 -12.46
CA ALA A 99 15.71 5.82 -13.80
C ALA A 99 15.11 4.46 -14.18
N ASP A 100 15.30 3.42 -13.37
CA ASP A 100 14.67 2.13 -13.57
C ASP A 100 13.13 2.24 -13.45
N SER A 101 12.43 1.62 -14.39
CA SER A 101 10.96 1.56 -14.41
C SER A 101 10.36 0.90 -13.15
N GLY A 102 11.15 0.06 -12.46
CA GLY A 102 10.77 -0.56 -11.19
C GLY A 102 11.00 0.31 -9.94
N PHE A 103 11.77 1.40 -10.04
CA PHE A 103 12.17 2.22 -8.89
C PHE A 103 10.97 2.74 -8.10
N TRP A 104 10.07 3.45 -8.77
CA TRP A 104 8.91 4.06 -8.13
C TRP A 104 8.04 3.00 -7.45
N PHE A 105 7.88 1.82 -8.07
CA PHE A 105 7.05 0.75 -7.54
C PHE A 105 7.70 0.14 -6.30
N VAL A 106 8.96 -0.29 -6.39
CA VAL A 106 9.67 -0.94 -5.29
C VAL A 106 9.81 0.00 -4.09
N MET A 107 10.17 1.26 -4.33
CA MET A 107 10.39 2.24 -3.26
C MET A 107 9.12 2.75 -2.60
N SER A 108 7.98 2.74 -3.31
CA SER A 108 6.72 3.17 -2.71
C SER A 108 5.92 2.00 -2.12
N VAL A 109 5.87 0.86 -2.80
CA VAL A 109 5.01 -0.25 -2.43
C VAL A 109 5.59 -1.05 -1.28
N LEU A 110 6.91 -1.26 -1.20
CA LEU A 110 7.49 -2.04 -0.09
C LEU A 110 7.25 -1.40 1.30
N PRO A 111 7.46 -0.08 1.50
CA PRO A 111 7.10 0.57 2.76
C PRO A 111 5.59 0.50 3.06
N ALA A 112 4.74 0.63 2.03
CA ALA A 112 3.30 0.51 2.20
C ALA A 112 2.90 -0.93 2.62
N LEU A 113 3.48 -1.96 2.01
CA LEU A 113 3.28 -3.36 2.40
C LEU A 113 3.74 -3.64 3.82
N PHE A 114 4.88 -3.07 4.22
CA PHE A 114 5.36 -3.17 5.61
C PHE A 114 4.36 -2.53 6.59
N LEU A 115 3.82 -1.35 6.27
CA LEU A 115 2.79 -0.70 7.08
C LEU A 115 1.53 -1.56 7.19
N ILE A 116 1.04 -2.10 6.07
CA ILE A 116 -0.11 -3.02 6.02
C ILE A 116 0.14 -4.24 6.90
N LEU A 117 1.32 -4.83 6.82
CA LEU A 117 1.71 -6.00 7.59
C LEU A 117 1.64 -5.73 9.10
N VAL A 118 2.29 -4.65 9.54
CA VAL A 118 2.31 -4.26 10.96
C VAL A 118 0.88 -4.04 11.48
N PHE A 119 0.08 -3.24 10.77
CA PHE A 119 -1.29 -2.96 11.20
C PHE A 119 -2.21 -4.18 11.10
N SER A 120 -2.04 -5.05 10.10
CA SER A 120 -2.85 -6.25 9.94
C SER A 120 -2.58 -7.26 11.06
N ILE A 121 -1.31 -7.48 11.41
CA ILE A 121 -0.91 -8.34 12.53
C ILE A 121 -1.46 -7.79 13.85
N LEU A 122 -1.23 -6.49 14.12
CA LEU A 122 -1.73 -5.86 15.34
C LEU A 122 -3.26 -5.87 15.42
N SER A 123 -3.95 -5.67 14.30
CA SER A 123 -5.42 -5.71 14.25
C SER A 123 -5.94 -7.14 14.44
N PHE A 124 -5.25 -8.15 13.92
CA PHE A 124 -5.60 -9.55 14.17
C PHE A 124 -5.46 -9.93 15.65
N ILE A 125 -4.32 -9.60 16.26
CA ILE A 125 -4.06 -9.86 17.69
C ILE A 125 -5.09 -9.16 18.58
N ASN A 126 -5.42 -7.90 18.28
CA ASN A 126 -6.32 -7.10 19.10
C ASN A 126 -7.81 -7.19 18.68
N ALA A 127 -8.16 -8.04 17.70
CA ALA A 127 -9.54 -8.18 17.22
C ALA A 127 -10.51 -8.78 18.26
N LYS A 128 -10.01 -9.53 19.25
CA LYS A 128 -10.80 -10.06 20.38
C LYS A 128 -10.98 -9.03 21.50
N PRO A 129 -9.90 -8.42 22.04
CA PRO A 129 -10.05 -7.41 23.09
C PRO A 129 -10.70 -6.10 22.61
N GLY A 130 -10.66 -5.82 21.31
CA GLY A 130 -11.31 -4.67 20.68
C GLY A 130 -10.29 -3.61 20.26
N LEU A 131 -10.32 -3.25 18.98
CA LEU A 131 -9.37 -2.33 18.35
C LEU A 131 -9.43 -0.91 18.95
N MET A 132 -10.60 -0.48 19.40
CA MET A 132 -10.80 0.84 20.03
C MET A 132 -10.17 0.95 21.43
N ARG A 133 -9.76 -0.16 22.05
CA ARG A 133 -9.09 -0.14 23.37
C ARG A 133 -7.62 0.26 23.28
N LYS A 134 -7.01 0.23 22.09
CA LYS A 134 -5.61 0.57 21.88
C LYS A 134 -5.50 1.86 21.06
N ARG A 135 -4.99 2.93 21.67
CA ARG A 135 -4.86 4.25 21.03
C ARG A 135 -4.10 4.22 19.70
N TYR A 136 -3.05 3.39 19.59
CA TYR A 136 -2.26 3.22 18.35
C TYR A 136 -2.99 2.52 17.20
N LEU A 137 -4.12 1.86 17.46
CA LEU A 137 -4.99 1.26 16.44
C LEU A 137 -6.27 2.05 16.22
N ALA A 138 -6.67 2.85 17.20
CA ALA A 138 -7.93 3.57 17.22
C ALA A 138 -7.81 4.97 16.60
N THR A 139 -6.70 5.68 16.84
CA THR A 139 -6.57 7.10 16.47
C THR A 139 -5.29 7.43 15.69
N PRO A 140 -5.33 8.43 14.80
CA PRO A 140 -4.14 8.93 14.10
C PRO A 140 -3.22 9.75 15.02
N GLN A 141 -3.73 10.28 16.14
CA GLN A 141 -2.92 10.97 17.15
C GLN A 141 -2.26 9.97 18.10
N SER A 142 -1.38 9.14 17.54
CA SER A 142 -0.72 8.03 18.23
C SER A 142 0.59 7.63 17.53
N THR A 143 1.39 6.77 18.15
CA THR A 143 2.60 6.19 17.53
C THR A 143 2.29 5.48 16.20
N GLY A 144 1.12 4.82 16.10
CA GLY A 144 0.68 4.17 14.86
C GLY A 144 0.36 5.18 13.75
N GLY A 145 -0.25 6.30 14.12
CA GLY A 145 -0.47 7.39 13.16
C GLY A 145 0.82 8.08 12.74
N LEU A 146 1.78 8.27 13.66
CA LEU A 146 3.11 8.79 13.31
C LEU A 146 3.84 7.87 12.32
N LEU A 147 3.82 6.56 12.56
CA LEU A 147 4.37 5.57 11.62
C LEU A 147 3.69 5.66 10.25
N THR A 148 2.37 5.79 10.23
CA THR A 148 1.59 5.93 8.98
C THR A 148 2.01 7.17 8.20
N VAL A 149 2.13 8.32 8.87
CA VAL A 149 2.56 9.58 8.25
C VAL A 149 4.01 9.49 7.75
N ALA A 150 4.91 8.87 8.52
CA ALA A 150 6.29 8.66 8.11
C ALA A 150 6.38 7.80 6.83
N VAL A 151 5.61 6.72 6.75
CA VAL A 151 5.55 5.87 5.56
C VAL A 151 4.93 6.63 4.37
N ILE A 152 3.85 7.38 4.56
CA ILE A 152 3.26 8.20 3.49
C ILE A 152 4.27 9.24 2.99
N GLY A 153 4.97 9.93 3.90
CA GLY A 153 6.01 10.89 3.56
C GLY A 153 7.16 10.25 2.78
N PHE A 154 7.60 9.05 3.18
CA PHE A 154 8.59 8.28 2.45
C PHE A 154 8.11 7.90 1.04
N VAL A 155 6.88 7.40 0.92
CA VAL A 155 6.27 7.05 -0.37
C VAL A 155 6.26 8.25 -1.30
N ILE A 156 5.72 9.38 -0.85
CA ILE A 156 5.66 10.62 -1.64
C ILE A 156 7.09 11.08 -1.99
N GLY A 157 8.00 11.10 -1.02
CA GLY A 157 9.39 11.48 -1.23
C GLY A 157 10.10 10.61 -2.26
N SER A 158 9.88 9.29 -2.23
CA SER A 158 10.47 8.35 -3.19
C SER A 158 9.92 8.56 -4.61
N LEU A 159 8.62 8.83 -4.77
CA LEU A 159 8.01 9.11 -6.06
C LEU A 159 8.58 10.40 -6.67
N VAL A 160 8.70 11.46 -5.85
CA VAL A 160 9.27 12.75 -6.28
C VAL A 160 10.76 12.62 -6.63
N ALA A 161 11.54 11.97 -5.76
CA ALA A 161 12.97 11.75 -5.98
C ALA A 161 13.23 10.89 -7.22
N GLY A 162 12.41 9.86 -7.45
CA GLY A 162 12.45 9.03 -8.65
C GLY A 162 12.15 9.82 -9.92
N ALA A 163 11.08 10.61 -9.92
CA ALA A 163 10.72 11.42 -11.08
C ALA A 163 11.81 12.45 -11.44
N ILE A 164 12.38 13.13 -10.45
CA ILE A 164 13.47 14.09 -10.66
C ILE A 164 14.75 13.36 -11.11
N GLY A 165 15.14 12.29 -10.41
CA GLY A 165 16.35 11.53 -10.71
C GLY A 165 16.32 10.92 -12.10
N ALA A 166 15.20 10.31 -12.49
CA ALA A 166 14.99 9.80 -13.84
C ALA A 166 15.12 10.93 -14.89
N GLY A 167 14.48 12.08 -14.66
CA GLY A 167 14.55 13.24 -15.56
C GLY A 167 15.98 13.75 -15.78
N VAL A 168 16.78 13.86 -14.72
CA VAL A 168 18.19 14.28 -14.81
C VAL A 168 19.05 13.28 -15.57
N ILE A 169 18.89 11.98 -15.29
CA ILE A 169 19.65 10.92 -15.96
C ILE A 169 19.31 10.87 -17.45
N LEU A 170 18.01 10.87 -17.79
CA LEU A 170 17.54 10.90 -19.17
C LEU A 170 18.04 12.14 -19.91
N GLY A 171 17.93 13.33 -19.30
CA GLY A 171 18.41 14.58 -19.87
C GLY A 171 19.92 14.58 -20.18
N ASN A 172 20.73 14.04 -19.27
CA ASN A 172 22.18 13.91 -19.48
C ASN A 172 22.52 12.92 -20.60
N THR A 173 21.80 11.79 -20.71
CA THR A 173 22.03 10.84 -21.82
C THR A 173 21.67 11.44 -23.17
N THR A 174 20.59 12.21 -23.26
CA THR A 174 20.22 12.92 -24.51
C THR A 174 21.18 14.06 -24.85
N GLY A 175 21.74 14.75 -23.84
CA GLY A 175 22.72 15.81 -24.02
C GLY A 175 24.11 15.30 -24.45
N VAL A 176 24.52 14.13 -23.98
CA VAL A 176 25.78 13.48 -24.42
C VAL A 176 25.66 12.95 -25.86
N ALA A 177 24.49 12.45 -26.28
CA ALA A 177 24.28 11.99 -27.65
C ALA A 177 24.20 13.13 -28.69
N ALA A 178 24.06 14.38 -28.24
CA ALA A 178 23.96 15.57 -29.09
C ALA A 178 25.28 16.34 -29.27
N ASN A 179 26.38 15.87 -28.65
CA ASN A 179 27.75 16.37 -28.83
C ASN A 179 28.61 15.34 -29.58
#